data_AF-A0A0F2PZT5-F1
#
_entry.id   AF-A0A0F2PZT5-F1
#
_cell.length_a   1.000
_cell.length_b   1.000
_cell.length_c   1.000
_cell.angle_alpha   90.00
_cell.angle_beta   90.00
_cell.angle_gamma   90.00
#
_symmetry.space_group_name_H-M   'P 1'
#
loop_
_entity.id
_entity.type
_entity.pdbx_description
1 polymer ?
#
loop_
_entity_poly.entity_id
_entity_poly.type
_entity_poly.pdbx_seq_one_letter_code
_entity_poly.pdbx_strand_id
1 'polypeptide(L)'
;MRIELQKRPVPSRLFAVLSPFIALGLTLVAGAILFIALGKNPFDALYSFFIEPLTEVWSIHELTVKAAPLILIAVGLSVCYRSNNWNIGAEGQFIMGGILGSLVPILLPGFQTWLTLPLMLVLGMIGGAAWGAIPAYLKTRFNTNEILTSLMLVYIAQLYLDWLARGVLRDPNGNNFPGSIRFPDAAQLPEIMPSQGSAHYGIVLALLAAVIIWFMLRYTLNGFEIKVLGANPRAGRFAGFSQNRMVYFSFLLSGALAGLAGITEVSGAIGQLRETISPGYGFTAIIVAFLGRLNPLGAIAAGFMLALTYLGGEAAQMTLGVSDKVGRVFQGLLLFFVLGCDTLINYRVRLVWRKATATAGGQA
;
A
#
# COMPACT_ATOMS: atom_id res chain seq x y z
N MET A 1 -33.67 21.57 -1.87
CA MET A 1 -33.30 20.24 -2.40
C MET A 1 -32.45 19.56 -1.35
N ARG A 2 -32.82 18.37 -0.85
CA ARG A 2 -32.03 17.61 0.12
C ARG A 2 -31.50 16.35 -0.56
N ILE A 3 -30.21 16.10 -0.43
CA ILE A 3 -29.57 14.87 -0.88
C ILE A 3 -29.67 13.87 0.28
N GLU A 4 -30.35 12.75 0.06
CA GLU A 4 -30.44 11.65 1.05
C GLU A 4 -29.76 10.39 0.50
N LEU A 5 -28.85 9.82 1.30
CA LEU A 5 -28.22 8.53 1.01
C LEU A 5 -29.06 7.41 1.60
N GLN A 6 -29.80 6.70 0.76
CA GLN A 6 -30.59 5.56 1.20
C GLN A 6 -29.82 4.26 0.98
N LYS A 7 -29.63 3.47 2.04
CA LYS A 7 -28.94 2.18 1.96
C LYS A 7 -29.69 1.23 1.01
N ARG A 8 -28.97 0.62 0.07
CA ARG A 8 -29.52 -0.40 -0.84
C ARG A 8 -29.66 -1.73 -0.09
N PRO A 9 -30.73 -2.51 -0.36
CA PRO A 9 -30.89 -3.84 0.23
C PRO A 9 -29.85 -4.84 -0.29
N VAL A 10 -29.39 -4.68 -1.54
CA VAL A 10 -28.30 -5.46 -2.13
C VAL A 10 -27.29 -4.49 -2.76
N PRO A 11 -25.97 -4.70 -2.57
CA PRO A 11 -24.95 -3.90 -3.23
C PRO A 11 -25.09 -3.97 -4.76
N SER A 12 -24.95 -2.83 -5.44
CA SER A 12 -25.06 -2.81 -6.89
C SER A 12 -23.82 -3.38 -7.56
N ARG A 13 -23.98 -4.48 -8.32
CA ARG A 13 -22.90 -5.05 -9.14
C ARG A 13 -22.41 -4.08 -10.22
N LEU A 14 -23.32 -3.28 -10.78
CA LEU A 14 -22.96 -2.27 -11.78
C LEU A 14 -22.06 -1.19 -11.19
N PHE A 15 -22.43 -0.61 -10.04
CA PHE A 15 -21.60 0.40 -9.38
C PHE A 15 -20.33 -0.21 -8.78
N ALA A 16 -20.33 -1.51 -8.47
CA ALA A 16 -19.08 -2.20 -8.16
C ALA A 16 -18.12 -2.15 -9.36
N VAL A 17 -18.55 -2.40 -10.58
CA VAL A 17 -17.64 -2.28 -11.72
C VAL A 17 -17.34 -0.82 -12.07
N LEU A 18 -18.34 0.07 -12.05
CA LEU A 18 -18.20 1.46 -12.50
C LEU A 18 -17.50 2.39 -11.50
N SER A 19 -17.59 2.14 -10.19
CA SER A 19 -17.06 3.05 -9.16
C SER A 19 -15.58 3.42 -9.37
N PRO A 20 -14.65 2.48 -9.63
CA PRO A 20 -13.24 2.80 -9.87
C PRO A 20 -13.02 3.66 -11.12
N PHE A 21 -13.80 3.43 -12.20
CA PHE A 21 -13.70 4.22 -13.42
C PHE A 21 -14.26 5.64 -13.24
N ILE A 22 -15.36 5.77 -12.49
CA ILE A 22 -15.92 7.08 -12.14
C ILE A 22 -14.93 7.84 -11.26
N ALA A 23 -14.35 7.16 -10.25
CA ALA A 23 -13.35 7.76 -9.39
C ALA A 23 -12.12 8.23 -10.17
N LEU A 24 -11.60 7.40 -11.08
CA LEU A 24 -10.51 7.78 -11.98
C LEU A 24 -10.87 8.99 -12.85
N GLY A 25 -12.06 9.00 -13.46
CA GLY A 25 -12.53 10.14 -14.24
C GLY A 25 -12.60 11.43 -13.41
N LEU A 26 -13.10 11.36 -12.17
CA LEU A 26 -13.11 12.49 -11.25
C LEU A 26 -11.70 12.93 -10.84
N THR A 27 -10.78 11.99 -10.63
CA THR A 27 -9.36 12.28 -10.36
C THR A 27 -8.71 12.99 -11.55
N LEU A 28 -8.98 12.57 -12.79
CA LEU A 28 -8.45 13.22 -13.99
C LEU A 28 -8.99 14.64 -14.13
N VAL A 29 -10.29 14.85 -13.90
CA VAL A 29 -10.91 16.19 -13.96
C VAL A 29 -10.33 17.10 -12.87
N ALA A 30 -10.28 16.63 -11.62
CA ALA A 30 -9.69 17.39 -10.52
C ALA A 30 -8.20 17.67 -10.75
N GLY A 31 -7.48 16.70 -11.31
CA GLY A 31 -6.09 16.82 -11.72
C GLY A 31 -5.85 17.86 -12.80
N ALA A 32 -6.70 17.90 -13.83
CA ALA A 32 -6.67 18.92 -14.86
C ALA A 32 -6.89 20.32 -14.25
N ILE A 33 -7.86 20.46 -13.35
CA ILE A 33 -8.12 21.72 -12.63
C ILE A 33 -6.90 22.14 -11.81
N LEU A 34 -6.25 21.19 -11.13
CA LEU A 34 -5.03 21.44 -10.37
C LEU A 34 -3.89 21.95 -11.28
N PHE A 35 -3.67 21.32 -12.42
CA PHE A 35 -2.63 21.76 -13.36
C PHE A 35 -2.93 23.14 -13.97
N ILE A 36 -4.20 23.44 -14.28
CA ILE A 36 -4.62 24.78 -14.70
C ILE A 36 -4.32 25.81 -13.59
N ALA A 37 -4.63 25.49 -12.34
CA ALA A 37 -4.34 26.37 -11.20
C ALA A 37 -2.83 26.61 -10.99
N LEU A 38 -1.99 25.65 -11.41
CA LEU A 38 -0.53 25.76 -11.41
C LEU A 38 0.04 26.44 -12.66
N GLY A 39 -0.82 26.93 -13.57
CA GLY A 39 -0.40 27.59 -14.80
C GLY A 39 0.20 26.63 -15.84
N LYS A 40 -0.11 25.33 -15.76
CA LYS A 40 0.33 24.29 -16.70
C LYS A 40 -0.80 23.91 -17.65
N ASN A 41 -0.45 23.53 -18.88
CA ASN A 41 -1.42 22.99 -19.82
C ASN A 41 -1.94 21.64 -19.29
N PRO A 42 -3.26 21.47 -19.07
CA PRO A 42 -3.81 20.26 -18.50
C PRO A 42 -3.66 19.03 -19.41
N PHE A 43 -3.67 19.21 -20.74
CA PHE A 43 -3.53 18.10 -21.68
C PHE A 43 -2.12 17.54 -21.65
N ASP A 44 -1.12 18.41 -21.80
CA ASP A 44 0.30 18.02 -21.74
C ASP A 44 0.62 17.41 -20.37
N ALA A 45 0.08 18.01 -19.30
CA ALA A 45 0.32 17.51 -17.95
C ALA A 45 -0.30 16.13 -17.70
N LEU A 46 -1.53 15.88 -18.14
CA LEU A 46 -2.16 14.57 -18.02
C LEU A 46 -1.50 13.52 -18.93
N TYR A 47 -1.02 13.92 -20.10
CA TYR A 47 -0.27 13.05 -20.98
C TYR A 47 1.05 12.60 -20.33
N SER A 48 1.84 13.55 -19.82
CA SER A 48 3.08 13.24 -19.10
C SER A 48 2.84 12.43 -17.82
N PHE A 49 1.69 12.63 -17.17
CA PHE A 49 1.38 11.91 -15.94
C PHE A 49 0.90 10.47 -16.17
N PHE A 50 0.05 10.20 -17.18
CA PHE A 50 -0.58 8.88 -17.34
C PHE A 50 -0.12 8.09 -18.56
N ILE A 51 0.35 8.77 -19.60
CA ILE A 51 0.66 8.14 -20.89
C ILE A 51 2.16 7.96 -21.05
N GLU A 52 2.95 9.01 -20.84
CA GLU A 52 4.41 8.99 -20.98
C GLU A 52 5.06 7.80 -20.23
N PRO A 53 4.69 7.47 -18.97
CA PRO A 53 5.26 6.32 -18.26
C PRO A 53 4.94 4.94 -18.85
N LEU A 54 4.02 4.87 -19.81
CA LEU A 54 3.62 3.63 -20.50
C LEU A 54 4.23 3.52 -21.91
N THR A 55 4.96 4.54 -22.36
CA THR A 55 5.47 4.59 -23.74
C THR A 55 6.81 3.88 -23.90
N GLU A 56 7.70 3.98 -22.92
CA GLU A 56 9.04 3.42 -23.01
C GLU A 56 9.22 2.15 -22.17
N VAL A 57 10.04 1.22 -22.66
CA VAL A 57 10.28 -0.08 -22.00
C VAL A 57 10.88 0.10 -20.61
N TRP A 58 11.83 1.04 -20.47
CA TRP A 58 12.44 1.34 -19.17
C TRP A 58 11.39 1.89 -18.17
N SER A 59 10.43 2.68 -18.62
CA SER A 59 9.36 3.22 -17.76
C SER A 59 8.41 2.10 -17.32
N ILE A 60 8.15 1.12 -18.17
CA ILE A 60 7.39 -0.09 -17.81
C ILE A 60 8.15 -0.92 -16.76
N HIS A 61 9.48 -0.98 -16.85
CA HIS A 61 10.30 -1.61 -15.83
C HIS A 61 10.19 -0.88 -14.49
N GLU A 62 10.35 0.44 -14.47
CA GLU A 62 10.16 1.26 -13.27
C GLU A 62 8.75 1.14 -12.69
N LEU A 63 7.72 1.15 -13.53
CA LEU A 63 6.33 0.90 -13.13
C LEU A 63 6.21 -0.43 -12.37
N THR A 64 6.87 -1.47 -12.86
CA THR A 64 6.86 -2.81 -12.25
C THR A 64 7.63 -2.83 -10.92
N VAL A 65 8.77 -2.16 -10.85
CA VAL A 65 9.56 -1.98 -9.62
C VAL A 65 8.71 -1.32 -8.54
N LYS A 66 8.02 -0.23 -8.87
CA LYS A 66 7.15 0.51 -7.93
C LYS A 66 5.87 -0.23 -7.58
N ALA A 67 5.31 -1.02 -8.50
CA ALA A 67 4.10 -1.80 -8.26
C ALA A 67 4.33 -2.96 -7.29
N ALA A 68 5.49 -3.62 -7.35
CA ALA A 68 5.80 -4.79 -6.52
C ALA A 68 5.61 -4.57 -5.00
N PRO A 69 6.23 -3.56 -4.36
CA PRO A 69 6.05 -3.32 -2.93
C PRO A 69 4.62 -2.88 -2.60
N LEU A 70 3.99 -2.07 -3.46
CA LEU A 70 2.60 -1.64 -3.29
C LEU A 70 1.62 -2.83 -3.26
N ILE A 71 1.78 -3.79 -4.17
CA ILE A 71 0.95 -4.99 -4.25
C ILE A 71 1.18 -5.86 -3.01
N LEU A 72 2.44 -6.15 -2.65
CA LEU A 72 2.78 -6.98 -1.49
C LEU A 72 2.17 -6.43 -0.20
N ILE A 73 2.37 -5.15 0.07
CA ILE A 73 1.84 -4.50 1.28
C ILE A 73 0.31 -4.50 1.24
N ALA A 74 -0.30 -4.14 0.11
CA ALA A 74 -1.76 -4.08 -0.02
C ALA A 74 -2.44 -5.45 0.16
N VAL A 75 -1.80 -6.52 -0.33
CA VAL A 75 -2.25 -7.90 -0.12
C VAL A 75 -2.24 -8.24 1.38
N GLY A 76 -1.19 -7.88 2.11
CA GLY A 76 -1.13 -8.04 3.57
C GLY A 76 -2.21 -7.22 4.30
N LEU A 77 -2.34 -5.95 3.95
CA LEU A 77 -3.34 -5.04 4.51
C LEU A 77 -4.77 -5.52 4.24
N SER A 78 -5.03 -6.18 3.10
CA SER A 78 -6.35 -6.74 2.79
C SER A 78 -6.83 -7.74 3.85
N VAL A 79 -5.91 -8.49 4.47
CA VAL A 79 -6.21 -9.45 5.54
C VAL A 79 -6.57 -8.71 6.85
N CYS A 80 -5.78 -7.69 7.22
CA CYS A 80 -6.06 -6.83 8.38
C CYS A 80 -7.43 -6.16 8.25
N TYR A 81 -7.69 -5.45 7.15
CA TYR A 81 -8.92 -4.68 7.00
C TYR A 81 -10.16 -5.57 6.87
N ARG A 82 -10.04 -6.76 6.27
CA ARG A 82 -11.16 -7.74 6.25
C ARG A 82 -11.48 -8.31 7.62
N SER A 83 -10.51 -8.41 8.52
CA SER A 83 -10.73 -8.82 9.92
C SER A 83 -11.12 -7.66 10.83
N ASN A 84 -11.38 -6.47 10.27
CA ASN A 84 -11.68 -5.23 11.00
C ASN A 84 -10.56 -4.80 11.97
N ASN A 85 -9.31 -5.12 11.61
CA ASN A 85 -8.10 -4.69 12.30
C ASN A 85 -7.39 -3.65 11.44
N TRP A 86 -7.12 -2.47 12.00
CA TRP A 86 -6.59 -1.35 11.23
C TRP A 86 -5.07 -1.22 11.43
N ASN A 87 -4.30 -1.85 10.54
CA ASN A 87 -2.86 -1.69 10.46
C ASN A 87 -2.51 -0.48 9.59
N ILE A 88 -2.12 0.64 10.22
CA ILE A 88 -1.56 1.81 9.52
C ILE A 88 -0.02 1.75 9.50
N GLY A 89 0.57 0.97 10.40
CA GLY A 89 2.01 0.83 10.59
C GLY A 89 2.75 -0.02 9.55
N ALA A 90 2.13 -0.33 8.40
CA ALA A 90 2.76 -1.13 7.35
C ALA A 90 4.04 -0.49 6.81
N GLU A 91 4.13 0.84 6.79
CA GLU A 91 5.36 1.57 6.46
C GLU A 91 6.51 1.24 7.42
N GLY A 92 6.23 1.16 8.73
CA GLY A 92 7.23 0.78 9.72
C GLY A 92 7.63 -0.70 9.59
N GLN A 93 6.66 -1.57 9.28
CA GLN A 93 6.92 -3.00 9.04
C GLN A 93 7.78 -3.23 7.78
N PHE A 94 7.55 -2.43 6.74
CA PHE A 94 8.39 -2.38 5.55
C PHE A 94 9.82 -1.98 5.91
N ILE A 95 9.99 -0.90 6.68
CA ILE A 95 11.32 -0.42 7.09
C ILE A 95 12.07 -1.46 7.91
N MET A 96 11.42 -2.05 8.91
CA MET A 96 12.06 -3.03 9.79
C MET A 96 12.37 -4.35 9.08
N GLY A 97 11.56 -4.76 8.11
CA GLY A 97 11.90 -5.88 7.23
C GLY A 97 13.10 -5.57 6.33
N GLY A 98 13.16 -4.36 5.75
CA GLY A 98 14.32 -3.89 5.01
C GLY A 98 15.60 -3.92 5.84
N ILE A 99 15.55 -3.41 7.08
CA ILE A 99 16.69 -3.46 8.02
C ILE A 99 17.11 -4.90 8.29
N LEU A 100 16.20 -5.75 8.78
CA LEU A 100 16.56 -7.07 9.28
C LEU A 100 17.09 -7.98 8.15
N GLY A 101 16.50 -7.90 6.96
CA GLY A 101 17.00 -8.61 5.78
C GLY A 101 18.38 -8.11 5.33
N SER A 102 18.63 -6.80 5.42
CA SER A 102 19.89 -6.18 5.01
C SER A 102 21.07 -6.51 5.93
N LEU A 103 20.83 -6.96 7.17
CA LEU A 103 21.92 -7.32 8.08
C LEU A 103 22.79 -8.47 7.57
N VAL A 104 22.25 -9.37 6.73
CA VAL A 104 23.02 -10.51 6.20
C VAL A 104 24.19 -10.04 5.32
N PRO A 105 23.97 -9.31 4.21
CA PRO A 105 25.10 -8.83 3.39
C PRO A 105 25.98 -7.81 4.12
N ILE A 106 25.43 -7.03 5.06
CA ILE A 106 26.19 -6.01 5.78
C ILE A 106 27.15 -6.63 6.80
N LEU A 107 26.68 -7.59 7.62
CA LEU A 107 27.47 -8.18 8.70
C LEU A 107 28.30 -9.38 8.23
N LEU A 108 27.87 -10.07 7.17
CA LEU A 108 28.51 -11.25 6.62
C LEU A 108 28.80 -11.06 5.12
N PRO A 109 29.62 -10.07 4.71
CA PRO A 109 29.87 -9.77 3.30
C PRO A 109 30.53 -10.92 2.52
N GLY A 110 31.22 -11.83 3.23
CA GLY A 110 31.78 -13.06 2.64
C GLY A 110 30.77 -14.20 2.43
N PHE A 111 29.56 -14.10 2.99
CA PHE A 111 28.50 -15.09 2.81
C PHE A 111 27.75 -14.81 1.49
N GLN A 112 28.35 -15.23 0.38
CA GLN A 112 27.83 -15.02 -0.99
C GLN A 112 27.42 -16.35 -1.62
N THR A 113 26.52 -17.06 -0.96
CA THR A 113 26.02 -18.35 -1.45
C THR A 113 24.61 -18.18 -2.02
N TRP A 114 24.11 -19.21 -2.71
CA TRP A 114 22.72 -19.22 -3.19
C TRP A 114 21.68 -19.07 -2.06
N LEU A 115 22.08 -19.27 -0.78
CA LEU A 115 21.25 -19.10 0.40
C LEU A 115 21.15 -17.65 0.89
N THR A 116 22.02 -16.75 0.43
CA THR A 116 22.07 -15.36 0.89
C THR A 116 20.74 -14.65 0.66
N LEU A 117 20.25 -14.64 -0.58
CA LEU A 117 18.95 -14.05 -0.93
C LEU A 117 17.77 -14.68 -0.18
N PRO A 118 17.55 -16.01 -0.19
CA PRO A 118 16.47 -16.63 0.58
C PRO A 118 16.50 -16.26 2.08
N LEU A 119 17.69 -16.23 2.69
CA LEU A 119 17.84 -15.84 4.09
C LEU A 119 17.46 -14.38 4.32
N MET A 120 17.89 -13.47 3.45
CA MET A 120 17.49 -12.05 3.49
C MET A 120 15.97 -11.89 3.39
N LEU A 121 15.32 -12.60 2.45
CA LEU A 121 13.87 -12.54 2.27
C LEU A 121 13.12 -13.05 3.50
N VAL A 122 13.56 -14.16 4.09
CA VAL A 122 12.97 -14.72 5.31
C VAL A 122 13.17 -13.79 6.51
N LEU A 123 14.36 -13.24 6.69
CA LEU A 123 14.63 -12.27 7.74
C LEU A 123 13.83 -10.98 7.53
N GLY A 124 13.63 -10.54 6.29
CA GLY A 124 12.77 -9.40 5.99
C GLY A 124 11.31 -9.65 6.41
N MET A 125 10.77 -10.83 6.10
CA MET A 125 9.44 -11.25 6.57
C MET A 125 9.38 -11.29 8.10
N ILE A 126 10.39 -11.84 8.76
CA ILE A 126 10.45 -11.91 10.23
C ILE A 126 10.51 -10.51 10.83
N GLY A 127 11.29 -9.59 10.27
CA GLY A 127 11.45 -8.23 10.78
C GLY A 127 10.15 -7.45 10.70
N GLY A 128 9.47 -7.52 9.56
CA GLY A 128 8.16 -6.89 9.39
C GLY A 128 7.08 -7.52 10.27
N ALA A 129 7.06 -8.86 10.39
CA ALA A 129 6.12 -9.56 11.27
C ALA A 129 6.36 -9.21 12.75
N ALA A 130 7.62 -9.22 13.21
CA ALA A 130 7.99 -8.85 14.57
C ALA A 130 7.57 -7.42 14.90
N TRP A 131 7.75 -6.48 13.97
CA TRP A 131 7.28 -5.10 14.16
C TRP A 131 5.75 -5.00 14.21
N GLY A 132 5.04 -5.79 13.39
CA GLY A 132 3.58 -5.90 13.42
C GLY A 132 3.04 -6.60 14.68
N ALA A 133 3.84 -7.44 15.33
CA ALA A 133 3.46 -8.10 16.58
C ALA A 133 3.30 -7.10 17.74
N ILE A 134 4.01 -5.98 17.72
CA ILE A 134 3.96 -4.96 18.78
C ILE A 134 2.54 -4.36 18.93
N PRO A 135 1.92 -3.75 17.89
CA PRO A 135 0.56 -3.24 18.00
C PRO A 135 -0.46 -4.37 18.24
N ALA A 136 -0.22 -5.58 17.72
CA ALA A 136 -1.08 -6.73 18.00
C ALA A 136 -1.07 -7.11 19.49
N TYR A 137 0.11 -7.13 20.11
CA TYR A 137 0.28 -7.39 21.53
C TYR A 137 -0.38 -6.28 22.37
N LEU A 138 -0.13 -5.02 22.04
CA LEU A 138 -0.70 -3.90 22.77
C LEU A 138 -2.23 -3.86 22.66
N LYS A 139 -2.80 -4.22 21.50
CA LYS A 139 -4.25 -4.34 21.32
C LYS A 139 -4.82 -5.51 22.11
N THR A 140 -4.23 -6.70 22.00
CA THR A 140 -4.79 -7.90 22.63
C THR A 140 -4.65 -7.94 24.14
N ARG A 141 -3.57 -7.35 24.69
CA ARG A 141 -3.31 -7.33 26.14
C ARG A 141 -3.94 -6.14 26.85
N PHE A 142 -3.90 -4.96 26.24
CA PHE A 142 -4.26 -3.69 26.88
C PHE A 142 -5.44 -2.99 26.22
N ASN A 143 -6.02 -3.56 25.15
CA ASN A 143 -7.14 -2.97 24.41
C ASN A 143 -6.84 -1.55 23.90
N THR A 144 -5.58 -1.31 23.53
CA THR A 144 -5.13 -0.02 22.96
C THR A 144 -5.65 0.16 21.54
N ASN A 145 -5.75 1.41 21.09
CA ASN A 145 -6.12 1.73 19.72
C ASN A 145 -4.97 1.38 18.77
N GLU A 146 -5.16 0.35 17.94
CA GLU A 146 -4.15 -0.12 17.00
C GLU A 146 -3.79 0.88 15.90
N ILE A 147 -4.69 1.81 15.57
CA ILE A 147 -4.44 2.85 14.56
C ILE A 147 -3.33 3.75 15.08
N LEU A 148 -3.46 4.22 16.33
CA LEU A 148 -2.49 5.11 16.94
C LEU A 148 -1.15 4.40 17.19
N THR A 149 -1.17 3.20 17.79
CA THR A 149 0.07 2.49 18.11
C THR A 149 0.84 2.10 16.86
N SER A 150 0.17 1.60 15.83
CA SER A 150 0.84 1.23 14.58
C SER A 150 1.36 2.45 13.82
N LEU A 151 0.64 3.57 13.81
CA LEU A 151 1.11 4.83 13.22
C LEU A 151 2.34 5.40 13.95
N MET A 152 2.32 5.42 15.29
CA MET A 152 3.43 5.94 16.08
C MET A 152 4.72 5.11 15.88
N LEU A 153 4.58 3.79 15.72
CA LEU A 153 5.70 2.90 15.44
C LEU A 153 6.33 3.12 14.05
N VAL A 154 5.66 3.78 13.11
CA VAL A 154 6.27 4.15 11.82
C VAL A 154 7.40 5.15 12.04
N TYR A 155 7.15 6.21 12.82
CA TYR A 155 8.14 7.25 13.09
C TYR A 155 9.36 6.66 13.81
N ILE A 156 9.13 5.74 14.75
CA ILE A 156 10.21 5.03 15.44
C ILE A 156 11.05 4.23 14.44
N ALA A 157 10.43 3.49 13.52
CA ALA A 157 11.15 2.72 12.50
C ALA A 157 11.97 3.62 11.57
N GLN A 158 11.42 4.76 11.14
CA GLN A 158 12.11 5.75 10.30
C GLN A 158 13.34 6.34 11.00
N LEU A 159 13.18 6.81 12.24
CA LEU A 159 14.29 7.36 13.03
C LEU A 159 15.34 6.30 13.37
N TYR A 160 14.90 5.06 13.59
CA TYR A 160 15.80 3.95 13.85
C TYR A 160 16.63 3.58 12.61
N LEU A 161 16.02 3.57 11.42
CA LEU A 161 16.73 3.39 10.15
C LEU A 161 17.76 4.50 9.93
N ASP A 162 17.37 5.76 10.09
CA ASP A 162 18.26 6.92 9.91
C ASP A 162 19.46 6.84 10.87
N TRP A 163 19.20 6.50 12.14
CA TRP A 163 20.26 6.29 13.14
C TRP A 163 21.22 5.15 12.75
N LEU A 164 20.70 4.00 12.28
CA LEU A 164 21.52 2.88 11.84
C LEU A 164 22.37 3.24 10.61
N ALA A 165 21.77 3.88 9.62
CA ALA A 165 22.43 4.24 8.36
C ALA A 165 23.52 5.30 8.53
N ARG A 166 23.38 6.19 9.52
CA ARG A 166 24.40 7.20 9.88
C ARG A 166 25.42 6.68 10.88
N GLY A 167 25.04 5.69 11.69
CA GLY A 167 25.82 5.16 12.79
C GLY A 167 26.43 3.81 12.46
N VAL A 168 25.89 2.76 13.10
CA VAL A 168 26.53 1.44 13.20
C VAL A 168 26.64 0.70 11.88
N LEU A 169 25.66 0.87 10.97
CA LEU A 169 25.64 0.14 9.69
C LEU A 169 26.29 0.94 8.55
N ARG A 170 26.83 2.13 8.83
CA ARG A 170 27.42 3.00 7.82
C ARG A 170 28.67 2.37 7.19
N ASP A 171 28.81 2.49 5.87
CA ASP A 171 30.02 2.06 5.17
C ASP A 171 31.25 2.82 5.69
N PRO A 172 32.26 2.13 6.26
CA PRO A 172 33.52 2.75 6.68
C PRO A 172 34.26 3.46 5.54
N ASN A 173 34.07 3.00 4.29
CA ASN A 173 34.67 3.56 3.09
C ASN A 173 33.76 4.58 2.36
N GLY A 174 32.57 4.85 2.90
CA GLY A 174 31.54 5.68 2.27
C GLY A 174 31.78 7.20 2.34
N ASN A 175 32.98 7.67 2.64
CA ASN A 175 33.32 9.10 2.75
C ASN A 175 32.35 9.91 3.64
N ASN A 176 31.91 9.32 4.75
CA ASN A 176 30.95 9.93 5.70
C ASN A 176 29.53 10.16 5.15
N PHE A 177 29.19 9.64 3.95
CA PHE A 177 27.81 9.59 3.48
C PHE A 177 27.00 8.55 4.27
N PRO A 178 25.69 8.81 4.52
CA PRO A 178 24.81 7.84 5.16
C PRO A 178 24.56 6.64 4.23
N GLY A 179 24.46 5.45 4.82
CA GLY A 179 24.15 4.21 4.11
C GLY A 179 25.16 3.10 4.35
N SER A 180 24.71 1.87 4.16
CA SER A 180 25.55 0.68 4.31
C SER A 180 26.47 0.46 3.12
N ILE A 181 27.31 -0.58 3.23
CA ILE A 181 28.01 -1.11 2.06
C ILE A 181 27.01 -1.48 0.96
N ARG A 182 27.46 -1.42 -0.29
CA ARG A 182 26.72 -2.00 -1.42
C ARG A 182 26.63 -3.51 -1.28
N PHE A 183 25.46 -4.05 -1.58
CA PHE A 183 25.24 -5.48 -1.48
C PHE A 183 26.00 -6.20 -2.60
N PRO A 184 26.65 -7.34 -2.30
CA PRO A 184 27.24 -8.17 -3.35
C PRO A 184 26.14 -8.74 -4.26
N ASP A 185 26.50 -9.17 -5.47
CA ASP A 185 25.54 -9.69 -6.47
C ASP A 185 24.68 -10.84 -5.92
N ALA A 186 25.27 -11.71 -5.09
CA ALA A 186 24.57 -12.81 -4.41
C ALA A 186 23.48 -12.36 -3.41
N ALA A 187 23.45 -11.07 -3.05
CA ALA A 187 22.49 -10.44 -2.15
C ALA A 187 21.57 -9.44 -2.88
N GLN A 188 21.70 -9.30 -4.20
CA GLN A 188 20.83 -8.45 -5.02
C GLN A 188 19.76 -9.29 -5.70
N LEU A 189 18.52 -8.79 -5.74
CA LEU A 189 17.45 -9.48 -6.45
C LEU A 189 17.78 -9.50 -7.95
N PRO A 190 17.73 -10.67 -8.61
CA PRO A 190 18.02 -10.72 -10.03
C PRO A 190 17.06 -9.83 -10.82
N GLU A 191 17.58 -9.18 -11.85
CA GLU A 191 16.77 -8.43 -12.82
C GLU A 191 16.15 -9.39 -13.84
N ILE A 192 14.95 -9.06 -14.32
CA ILE A 192 14.20 -9.88 -15.28
C ILE A 192 14.79 -9.71 -16.69
N MET A 193 15.13 -8.49 -17.08
CA MET A 193 15.84 -8.20 -18.33
C MET A 193 16.87 -7.07 -18.09
N PRO A 194 18.10 -7.41 -17.67
CA PRO A 194 19.13 -6.43 -17.30
C PRO A 194 19.47 -5.42 -18.40
N SER A 195 19.31 -5.80 -19.67
CA SER A 195 19.57 -4.93 -20.82
C SER A 195 18.45 -3.93 -21.13
N GLN A 196 17.29 -4.06 -20.49
CA GLN A 196 16.08 -3.28 -20.82
C GLN A 196 15.57 -2.42 -19.65
N GLY A 197 16.06 -2.65 -18.43
CA GLY A 197 15.80 -1.79 -17.26
C GLY A 197 15.80 -2.57 -15.93
N SER A 198 15.53 -1.88 -14.83
CA SER A 198 15.75 -2.38 -13.46
C SER A 198 14.61 -3.24 -12.86
N ALA A 199 13.71 -3.78 -13.68
CA ALA A 199 12.66 -4.67 -13.21
C ALA A 199 13.27 -5.95 -12.63
N HIS A 200 12.89 -6.30 -11.40
CA HIS A 200 13.44 -7.44 -10.67
C HIS A 200 12.36 -8.44 -10.23
N TYR A 201 12.76 -9.63 -9.79
CA TYR A 201 11.85 -10.71 -9.37
C TYR A 201 10.95 -10.37 -8.16
N GLY A 202 11.04 -9.16 -7.60
CA GLY A 202 10.11 -8.67 -6.58
C GLY A 202 8.65 -8.69 -7.04
N ILE A 203 8.39 -8.40 -8.33
CA ILE A 203 7.03 -8.50 -8.88
C ILE A 203 6.50 -9.94 -8.88
N VAL A 204 7.36 -10.93 -9.14
CA VAL A 204 6.97 -12.34 -9.12
C VAL A 204 6.56 -12.75 -7.70
N LEU A 205 7.32 -12.32 -6.69
CA LEU A 205 6.98 -12.52 -5.29
C LEU A 205 5.64 -11.83 -4.93
N ALA A 206 5.39 -10.63 -5.45
CA ALA A 206 4.14 -9.91 -5.24
C ALA A 206 2.93 -10.63 -5.83
N LEU A 207 3.03 -11.10 -7.07
CA LEU A 207 1.97 -11.87 -7.73
C LEU A 207 1.74 -13.20 -7.05
N LEU A 208 2.80 -13.90 -6.67
CA LEU A 208 2.71 -15.17 -5.95
C LEU A 208 2.02 -14.98 -4.59
N ALA A 209 2.42 -13.98 -3.82
CA ALA A 209 1.78 -13.64 -2.55
C ALA A 209 0.29 -13.29 -2.74
N ALA A 210 -0.05 -12.51 -3.77
CA ALA A 210 -1.44 -12.18 -4.08
C ALA A 210 -2.29 -13.44 -4.35
N VAL A 211 -1.78 -14.39 -5.13
CA VAL A 211 -2.46 -15.66 -5.42
C VAL A 211 -2.59 -16.54 -4.19
N ILE A 212 -1.51 -16.70 -3.40
CA ILE A 212 -1.52 -17.49 -2.16
C ILE A 212 -2.55 -16.94 -1.17
N ILE A 213 -2.54 -15.63 -0.95
CA ILE A 213 -3.44 -14.98 0.01
C ILE A 213 -4.88 -14.97 -0.51
N TRP A 214 -5.09 -14.80 -1.82
CA TRP A 214 -6.41 -14.96 -2.42
C TRP A 214 -6.95 -16.38 -2.19
N PHE A 215 -6.13 -17.40 -2.42
CA PHE A 215 -6.52 -18.79 -2.21
C PHE A 215 -6.84 -19.04 -0.73
N MET A 216 -5.98 -18.59 0.17
CA MET A 216 -6.20 -18.66 1.63
C MET A 216 -7.53 -18.02 2.02
N LEU A 217 -7.79 -16.78 1.57
CA LEU A 217 -9.00 -16.03 1.92
C LEU A 217 -10.29 -16.65 1.35
N ARG A 218 -10.20 -17.39 0.24
CA ARG A 218 -11.36 -17.95 -0.46
C ARG A 218 -11.67 -19.39 -0.07
N TYR A 219 -10.65 -20.21 0.17
CA TYR A 219 -10.80 -21.66 0.26
C TYR A 219 -10.36 -22.27 1.61
N THR A 220 -9.82 -21.50 2.55
CA THR A 220 -9.34 -22.03 3.84
C THR A 220 -10.17 -21.57 5.04
N LEU A 221 -10.07 -22.30 6.15
CA LEU A 221 -10.73 -21.97 7.42
C LEU A 221 -10.27 -20.60 7.95
N ASN A 222 -8.99 -20.25 7.81
CA ASN A 222 -8.48 -18.94 8.23
C ASN A 222 -9.20 -17.80 7.48
N GLY A 223 -9.45 -17.97 6.18
CA GLY A 223 -10.22 -17.02 5.37
C GLY A 223 -11.66 -16.86 5.82
N PHE A 224 -12.30 -17.99 6.20
CA PHE A 224 -13.64 -17.98 6.78
C PHE A 224 -13.66 -17.28 8.15
N GLU A 225 -12.70 -17.57 9.02
CA GLU A 225 -12.55 -16.95 10.33
C GLU A 225 -12.41 -15.42 10.22
N ILE A 226 -11.53 -14.95 9.32
CA ILE A 226 -11.34 -13.52 9.02
C ILE A 226 -12.68 -12.86 8.64
N LYS A 227 -13.43 -13.49 7.73
CA LYS A 227 -14.69 -12.95 7.23
C LYS A 227 -15.76 -12.88 8.33
N VAL A 228 -15.86 -13.92 9.16
CA VAL A 228 -16.86 -13.99 10.23
C VAL A 228 -16.54 -13.01 11.34
N LEU A 229 -15.30 -13.02 11.86
CA LEU A 229 -14.87 -12.11 12.92
C LEU A 229 -14.91 -10.65 12.47
N GLY A 230 -14.54 -10.36 11.22
CA GLY A 230 -14.60 -9.01 10.66
C GLY A 230 -16.03 -8.48 10.51
N ALA A 231 -16.99 -9.34 10.15
CA ALA A 231 -18.39 -8.95 10.02
C ALA A 231 -19.10 -8.81 11.37
N ASN A 232 -18.90 -9.76 12.27
CA ASN A 232 -19.47 -9.72 13.62
C ASN A 232 -18.60 -10.51 14.62
N PRO A 233 -17.79 -9.82 15.44
CA PRO A 233 -16.95 -10.47 16.43
C PRO A 233 -17.71 -11.33 17.43
N ARG A 234 -18.95 -10.95 17.79
CA ARG A 234 -19.79 -11.74 18.72
C ARG A 234 -20.19 -13.07 18.09
N ALA A 235 -20.65 -13.04 16.83
CA ALA A 235 -21.00 -14.25 16.09
C ALA A 235 -19.79 -15.17 15.89
N GLY A 236 -18.61 -14.61 15.62
CA GLY A 236 -17.38 -15.40 15.51
C GLY A 236 -16.98 -16.08 16.83
N ARG A 237 -17.16 -15.42 17.97
CA ARG A 237 -16.94 -16.06 19.28
C ARG A 237 -17.91 -17.20 19.54
N PHE A 238 -19.19 -17.05 19.17
CA PHE A 238 -20.17 -18.15 19.24
C PHE A 238 -19.79 -19.33 18.34
N ALA A 239 -19.14 -19.08 17.21
CA ALA A 239 -18.61 -20.11 16.31
C ALA A 239 -17.26 -20.72 16.78
N GLY A 240 -16.73 -20.33 17.95
CA GLY A 240 -15.50 -20.87 18.53
C GLY A 240 -14.21 -20.18 18.09
N PHE A 241 -14.29 -19.06 17.36
CA PHE A 241 -13.11 -18.34 16.88
C PHE A 241 -12.52 -17.36 17.90
N SER A 242 -11.19 -17.25 17.91
CA SER A 242 -10.47 -16.40 18.86
C SER A 242 -10.10 -15.07 18.22
N GLN A 243 -10.72 -13.99 18.72
CA GLN A 243 -10.42 -12.63 18.26
C GLN A 243 -8.93 -12.27 18.49
N ASN A 244 -8.34 -12.69 19.62
CA ASN A 244 -6.95 -12.39 19.91
C ASN A 244 -6.02 -13.06 18.91
N ARG A 245 -6.25 -14.36 18.62
CA ARG A 245 -5.46 -15.09 17.62
C ARG A 245 -5.58 -14.44 16.24
N MET A 246 -6.77 -13.98 15.88
CA MET A 246 -7.01 -13.27 14.62
C MET A 246 -6.25 -11.94 14.53
N VAL A 247 -6.20 -11.16 15.61
CA VAL A 247 -5.43 -9.91 15.68
C VAL A 247 -3.95 -10.22 15.40
N TYR A 248 -3.34 -11.17 16.11
CA TYR A 248 -1.95 -11.57 15.86
C TYR A 248 -1.74 -12.06 14.43
N PHE A 249 -2.58 -12.98 13.96
CA PHE A 249 -2.46 -13.55 12.62
C PHE A 249 -2.47 -12.45 11.55
N SER A 250 -3.44 -11.53 11.63
CA SER A 250 -3.58 -10.46 10.65
C SER A 250 -2.38 -9.51 10.65
N PHE A 251 -1.93 -9.05 11.82
CA PHE A 251 -0.79 -8.15 11.94
C PHE A 251 0.55 -8.80 11.57
N LEU A 252 0.77 -10.05 11.98
CA LEU A 252 1.99 -10.80 11.64
C LEU A 252 2.06 -11.05 10.13
N LEU A 253 0.96 -11.47 9.51
CA LEU A 253 0.92 -11.73 8.07
C LEU A 253 1.06 -10.46 7.24
N SER A 254 0.35 -9.39 7.63
CA SER A 254 0.51 -8.07 7.01
C SER A 254 1.92 -7.54 7.17
N GLY A 255 2.50 -7.70 8.35
CA GLY A 255 3.88 -7.31 8.65
C GLY A 255 4.89 -8.13 7.86
N ALA A 256 4.70 -9.44 7.72
CA ALA A 256 5.57 -10.29 6.93
C ALA A 256 5.60 -9.87 5.46
N LEU A 257 4.43 -9.61 4.86
CA LEU A 257 4.35 -9.18 3.46
C LEU A 257 4.89 -7.75 3.26
N ALA A 258 4.68 -6.85 4.23
CA ALA A 258 5.29 -5.53 4.20
C ALA A 258 6.81 -5.61 4.36
N GLY A 259 7.32 -6.47 5.25
CA GLY A 259 8.75 -6.70 5.42
C GLY A 259 9.41 -7.35 4.20
N LEU A 260 8.69 -8.26 3.52
CA LEU A 260 9.11 -8.81 2.23
C LEU A 260 9.20 -7.71 1.17
N ALA A 261 8.21 -6.81 1.10
CA ALA A 261 8.28 -5.63 0.24
C ALA A 261 9.49 -4.75 0.58
N GLY A 262 9.79 -4.57 1.87
CA GLY A 262 10.93 -3.80 2.35
C GLY A 262 12.26 -4.34 1.85
N ILE A 263 12.53 -5.61 2.11
CA ILE A 263 13.79 -6.22 1.68
C ILE A 263 13.89 -6.33 0.16
N THR A 264 12.78 -6.56 -0.55
CA THR A 264 12.80 -6.63 -2.02
C THR A 264 13.07 -5.28 -2.68
N GLU A 265 12.61 -4.17 -2.11
CA GLU A 265 13.00 -2.82 -2.57
C GLU A 265 14.48 -2.55 -2.30
N VAL A 266 14.96 -2.89 -1.10
CA VAL A 266 16.34 -2.60 -0.69
C VAL A 266 17.35 -3.45 -1.47
N SER A 267 17.09 -4.75 -1.67
CA SER A 267 17.99 -5.63 -2.42
C SER A 267 17.81 -5.59 -3.93
N GLY A 268 16.65 -5.14 -4.44
CA GLY A 268 16.38 -5.02 -5.87
C GLY A 268 16.71 -3.63 -6.40
N ALA A 269 15.89 -2.64 -6.04
CA ALA A 269 15.97 -1.30 -6.62
C ALA A 269 17.11 -0.44 -6.03
N ILE A 270 17.39 -0.57 -4.73
CA ILE A 270 18.34 0.33 -4.04
C ILE A 270 19.77 -0.21 -4.02
N GLY A 271 19.93 -1.52 -3.83
CA GLY A 271 21.21 -2.24 -3.76
C GLY A 271 22.04 -2.00 -2.49
N GLN A 272 21.49 -1.29 -1.50
CA GLN A 272 22.12 -0.98 -0.22
C GLN A 272 21.09 -0.42 0.77
N LEU A 273 21.35 -0.52 2.07
CA LEU A 273 20.48 0.08 3.09
C LEU A 273 20.81 1.58 3.24
N ARG A 274 19.87 2.45 2.87
CA ARG A 274 19.97 3.91 3.01
C ARG A 274 19.17 4.43 4.21
N GLU A 275 19.39 5.68 4.58
CA GLU A 275 18.63 6.38 5.62
C GLU A 275 17.14 6.55 5.29
N THR A 276 16.80 6.55 4.01
CA THR A 276 15.43 6.55 3.51
C THR A 276 15.32 5.55 2.37
N ILE A 277 14.51 4.51 2.59
CA ILE A 277 14.29 3.42 1.62
C ILE A 277 12.86 3.40 1.05
N SER A 278 11.97 4.24 1.57
CA SER A 278 10.58 4.32 1.14
C SER A 278 10.14 5.78 1.02
N PRO A 279 9.48 6.15 -0.08
CA PRO A 279 8.82 7.45 -0.21
C PRO A 279 7.42 7.50 0.44
N GLY A 280 7.01 6.41 1.11
CA GLY A 280 5.67 6.23 1.69
C GLY A 280 4.87 5.10 1.03
N TYR A 281 5.52 4.00 0.61
CA TYR A 281 4.83 2.86 -0.01
C TYR A 281 3.76 2.25 0.89
N GLY A 282 4.01 2.14 2.19
CA GLY A 282 3.08 1.60 3.16
C GLY A 282 1.78 2.40 3.25
N PHE A 283 1.86 3.74 3.22
CA PHE A 283 0.67 4.60 3.20
C PHE A 283 -0.06 4.53 1.86
N THR A 284 0.68 4.51 0.76
CA THR A 284 0.12 4.41 -0.60
C THR A 284 -0.58 3.06 -0.80
N ALA A 285 -0.03 1.99 -0.24
CA ALA A 285 -0.62 0.65 -0.30
C ALA A 285 -1.98 0.53 0.41
N ILE A 286 -2.30 1.43 1.36
CA ILE A 286 -3.65 1.52 1.94
C ILE A 286 -4.67 1.85 0.83
N ILE A 287 -4.32 2.81 -0.04
CA ILE A 287 -5.15 3.20 -1.19
C ILE A 287 -5.31 2.02 -2.14
N VAL A 288 -4.22 1.30 -2.42
CA VAL A 288 -4.22 0.09 -3.26
C VAL A 288 -5.14 -0.98 -2.68
N ALA A 289 -5.10 -1.21 -1.36
CA ALA A 289 -5.94 -2.20 -0.70
C ALA A 289 -7.43 -1.85 -0.84
N PHE A 290 -7.80 -0.58 -0.66
CA PHE A 290 -9.19 -0.13 -0.83
C PHE A 290 -9.65 -0.11 -2.28
N LEU A 291 -8.81 0.36 -3.21
CA LEU A 291 -9.11 0.33 -4.65
C LEU A 291 -9.27 -1.11 -5.16
N GLY A 292 -8.43 -2.03 -4.65
CA GLY A 292 -8.56 -3.47 -4.87
C GLY A 292 -9.69 -4.13 -4.07
N ARG A 293 -10.46 -3.34 -3.29
CA ARG A 293 -11.58 -3.76 -2.44
C ARG A 293 -11.29 -4.91 -1.50
N LEU A 294 -10.09 -4.89 -0.93
CA LEU A 294 -9.59 -5.93 -0.03
C LEU A 294 -9.56 -7.33 -0.68
N ASN A 295 -9.56 -7.40 -2.02
CA ASN A 295 -9.33 -8.63 -2.76
C ASN A 295 -7.85 -8.64 -3.21
N PRO A 296 -7.05 -9.65 -2.81
CA PRO A 296 -5.63 -9.72 -3.20
C PRO A 296 -5.39 -9.67 -4.70
N LEU A 297 -6.27 -10.25 -5.53
CA LEU A 297 -6.15 -10.16 -6.98
C LEU A 297 -6.52 -8.76 -7.51
N GLY A 298 -7.48 -8.09 -6.84
CA GLY A 298 -7.81 -6.69 -7.14
C GLY A 298 -6.65 -5.74 -6.78
N ALA A 299 -5.88 -6.08 -5.75
CA ALA A 299 -4.70 -5.31 -5.35
C ALA A 299 -3.60 -5.30 -6.42
N ILE A 300 -3.54 -6.30 -7.30
CA ILE A 300 -2.58 -6.32 -8.43
C ILE A 300 -2.89 -5.16 -9.39
N ALA A 301 -4.10 -5.10 -9.91
CA ALA A 301 -4.51 -4.05 -10.84
C ALA A 301 -4.45 -2.65 -10.19
N ALA A 302 -4.89 -2.56 -8.94
CA ALA A 302 -4.79 -1.32 -8.16
C ALA A 302 -3.33 -0.90 -7.92
N GLY A 303 -2.43 -1.86 -7.69
CA GLY A 303 -1.01 -1.61 -7.45
C GLY A 303 -0.31 -1.03 -8.67
N PHE A 304 -0.57 -1.58 -9.86
CA PHE A 304 -0.08 -1.00 -11.12
C PHE A 304 -0.66 0.39 -11.37
N MET A 305 -1.95 0.59 -11.09
CA MET A 305 -2.58 1.90 -11.26
C MET A 305 -1.99 2.95 -10.32
N LEU A 306 -1.68 2.61 -9.06
CA LEU A 306 -1.03 3.53 -8.12
C LEU A 306 0.47 3.71 -8.40
N ALA A 307 1.14 2.69 -8.91
CA ALA A 307 2.52 2.83 -9.39
C ALA A 307 2.59 3.81 -10.56
N LEU A 308 1.60 3.77 -11.46
CA LEU A 308 1.49 4.71 -12.58
C LEU A 308 1.31 6.15 -12.09
N THR A 309 0.49 6.40 -11.06
CA THR A 309 0.36 7.76 -10.51
C THR A 309 1.62 8.23 -9.79
N TYR A 310 2.39 7.30 -9.23
CA TYR A 310 3.67 7.60 -8.61
C TYR A 310 4.70 8.03 -9.67
N LEU A 311 4.91 7.20 -10.69
CA LEU A 311 5.84 7.48 -11.80
C LEU A 311 5.41 8.68 -12.63
N GLY A 312 4.10 8.85 -12.83
CA GLY A 312 3.52 10.04 -13.46
C GLY A 312 3.77 11.33 -12.68
N GLY A 313 3.77 11.27 -11.35
CA GLY A 313 4.12 12.39 -10.49
C GLY A 313 5.59 12.79 -10.64
N GLU A 314 6.48 11.80 -10.75
CA GLU A 314 7.92 12.02 -10.99
C GLU A 314 8.17 12.59 -12.39
N ALA A 315 7.52 12.05 -13.42
CA ALA A 315 7.58 12.57 -14.78
C ALA A 315 7.06 14.03 -14.87
N ALA A 316 5.91 14.31 -14.24
CA ALA A 316 5.39 15.67 -14.16
C ALA A 316 6.34 16.62 -13.41
N GLN A 317 6.98 16.16 -12.34
CA GLN A 317 8.00 16.95 -11.62
C GLN A 317 9.19 17.28 -12.53
N MET A 318 9.68 16.31 -13.30
CA MET A 318 10.83 16.51 -14.20
C MET A 318 10.49 17.39 -15.40
N THR A 319 9.40 17.09 -16.10
CA THR A 319 9.04 17.74 -17.38
C THR A 319 8.36 19.10 -17.16
N LEU A 320 7.48 19.20 -16.17
CA LEU A 320 6.70 20.43 -15.92
C LEU A 320 7.30 21.29 -14.81
N GLY A 321 8.31 20.83 -14.09
CA GLY A 321 8.93 21.55 -12.98
C GLY A 321 7.99 21.79 -11.80
N VAL A 322 6.99 20.92 -11.60
CA VAL A 322 6.09 20.98 -10.45
C VAL A 322 6.70 20.28 -9.23
N SER A 323 6.21 20.59 -8.03
CA SER A 323 6.68 19.93 -6.81
C SER A 323 6.22 18.45 -6.73
N ASP A 324 7.04 17.61 -6.10
CA ASP A 324 6.72 16.23 -5.69
C ASP A 324 5.38 16.11 -4.92
N LYS A 325 4.95 17.20 -4.26
CA LYS A 325 3.66 17.27 -3.56
C LYS A 325 2.47 17.11 -4.50
N VAL A 326 2.59 17.44 -5.79
CA VAL A 326 1.51 17.26 -6.77
C VAL A 326 1.14 15.78 -6.89
N GLY A 327 2.12 14.88 -7.01
CA GLY A 327 1.87 13.44 -7.04
C GLY A 327 1.14 12.93 -5.79
N ARG A 328 1.52 13.44 -4.61
CA ARG A 328 0.86 13.10 -3.33
C ARG A 328 -0.59 13.61 -3.26
N VAL A 329 -0.84 14.82 -3.77
CA VAL A 329 -2.21 15.35 -3.89
C VAL A 329 -3.06 14.48 -4.82
N PHE A 330 -2.51 14.04 -5.95
CA PHE A 330 -3.18 13.12 -6.87
C PHE A 330 -3.56 11.79 -6.21
N GLN A 331 -2.64 11.20 -5.44
CA GLN A 331 -2.93 9.97 -4.68
C GLN A 331 -4.05 10.20 -3.64
N GLY A 332 -4.04 11.33 -2.94
CA GLY A 332 -5.09 11.72 -2.00
C GLY A 332 -6.45 11.93 -2.68
N LEU A 333 -6.48 12.60 -3.84
CA LEU A 333 -7.68 12.78 -4.66
C LEU A 333 -8.23 11.44 -5.14
N LEU A 334 -7.36 10.54 -5.60
CA LEU A 334 -7.73 9.19 -6.00
C LEU A 334 -8.38 8.43 -4.84
N LEU A 335 -7.75 8.40 -3.66
CA LEU A 335 -8.35 7.77 -2.48
C LEU A 335 -9.71 8.39 -2.12
N PHE A 336 -9.79 9.72 -2.09
CA PHE A 336 -11.01 10.45 -1.76
C PHE A 336 -12.15 10.10 -2.72
N PHE A 337 -11.91 10.14 -4.04
CA PHE A 337 -12.93 9.81 -5.03
C PHE A 337 -13.26 8.32 -5.06
N VAL A 338 -12.30 7.42 -4.85
CA VAL A 338 -12.57 5.97 -4.74
C VAL A 338 -13.47 5.68 -3.56
N LEU A 339 -13.15 6.19 -2.37
CA LEU A 339 -13.98 6.02 -1.18
C LEU A 339 -15.35 6.67 -1.35
N GLY A 340 -15.40 7.87 -1.93
CA GLY A 340 -16.63 8.58 -2.24
C GLY A 340 -17.53 7.82 -3.21
N CYS A 341 -16.97 7.30 -4.31
CA CYS A 341 -17.72 6.53 -5.30
C CYS A 341 -18.15 5.15 -4.78
N ASP A 342 -17.35 4.53 -3.91
CA ASP A 342 -17.72 3.26 -3.28
C ASP A 342 -18.95 3.41 -2.36
N THR A 343 -19.24 4.61 -1.85
CA THR A 343 -20.53 4.86 -1.17
C THR A 343 -21.73 4.64 -2.10
N LEU A 344 -21.60 4.90 -3.41
CA LEU A 344 -22.68 4.73 -4.40
C LEU A 344 -23.02 3.25 -4.66
N ILE A 345 -22.13 2.32 -4.29
CA ILE A 345 -22.35 0.87 -4.36
C ILE A 345 -23.39 0.45 -3.33
N ASN A 346 -23.25 0.97 -2.10
CA ASN A 346 -24.05 0.59 -0.95
C ASN A 346 -25.25 1.52 -0.73
N TYR A 347 -25.21 2.75 -1.25
CA TYR A 347 -26.24 3.76 -1.08
C TYR A 347 -26.78 4.23 -2.44
N ARG A 348 -28.07 4.54 -2.50
CA ARG A 348 -28.70 5.24 -3.63
C ARG A 348 -28.87 6.71 -3.25
N VAL A 349 -28.48 7.60 -4.16
CA VAL A 349 -28.69 9.04 -3.99
C VAL A 349 -30.16 9.33 -4.30
N ARG A 350 -30.92 9.75 -3.29
CA ARG A 350 -32.31 10.21 -3.44
C ARG A 350 -32.33 11.72 -3.33
N LEU A 351 -32.73 12.39 -4.41
CA LEU A 351 -32.94 13.83 -4.43
C LEU A 351 -34.37 14.12 -3.97
N VAL A 352 -34.50 14.63 -2.74
CA VAL A 352 -35.80 15.04 -2.19
C VAL A 352 -35.98 16.53 -2.44
N TRP A 353 -36.90 16.86 -3.34
CA TRP A 353 -37.35 18.22 -3.53
C TRP A 353 -38.34 18.55 -2.41
N ARG A 354 -38.06 19.59 -1.63
CA ARG A 354 -38.95 20.05 -0.56
C ARG A 354 -40.21 20.57 -1.26
N LYS A 355 -41.32 19.83 -1.19
CA LYS A 355 -42.63 20.38 -1.58
C LYS A 355 -42.86 21.62 -0.73
N ALA A 356 -43.08 22.77 -1.37
CA ALA A 356 -43.59 23.95 -0.69
C ALA A 356 -44.88 23.52 0.01
N THR A 357 -44.88 23.51 1.33
CA THR A 357 -46.10 23.41 2.12
C THR A 357 -46.98 24.56 1.69
N ALA A 358 -48.02 24.27 0.92
CA ALA A 358 -49.11 25.20 0.70
C ALA A 358 -49.60 25.59 2.09
N THR A 359 -49.31 26.83 2.49
CA THR A 359 -49.98 27.50 3.59
C THR A 359 -51.46 27.41 3.28
N ALA A 360 -52.16 26.51 3.97
CA ALA A 360 -53.60 26.57 4.10
C ALA A 360 -53.89 27.89 4.84
N GLY A 361 -54.05 28.96 4.06
CA GLY A 361 -54.59 30.22 4.52
C GLY A 361 -55.97 29.95 5.10
N GLY A 362 -56.20 30.52 6.28
CA GLY A 362 -57.46 30.39 6.98
C GLY A 362 -58.62 31.03 6.23
N GLN A 363 -59.81 30.54 6.57
CA GLN A 363 -61.17 31.11 6.51
C GLN A 363 -62.08 29.93 6.89
N ALA A 364 -62.96 29.96 7.89
CA ALA A 364 -63.51 31.03 8.70
C ALA A 364 -63.79 30.52 10.13
#